data_AF-A0A0D6LKR1-F1
#
_entry.id   AF-A0A0D6LKR1-F1
#
_cell.length_a   1.000
_cell.length_b   1.000
_cell.length_c   1.000
_cell.angle_alpha   90.00
_cell.angle_beta   90.00
_cell.angle_gamma   90.00
#
_symmetry.space_group_name_H-M   'P 1'
#
loop_
_entity.id
_entity.type
_entity.pdbx_description
1 polymer ?
#
loop_
_entity_poly.entity_id
_entity_poly.type
_entity_poly.pdbx_seq_one_letter_code
_entity_poly.pdbx_strand_id
1 'polypeptide(L)' 'MYVAYRDHTARYAQDRPPYIPYAFLNVRNKPFPWGDGNHSLFHNKAEQYVPGVGFEEERKKH' A
#
# COMPACT_ATOMS: atom_id res chain seq x y z
N MET A 1 -13.27 6.30 20.47
CA MET A 1 -14.03 5.82 19.29
C MET A 1 -14.33 6.93 18.28
N TYR A 2 -15.04 8.00 18.64
CA TYR A 2 -15.43 9.06 17.69
C TYR A 2 -14.25 9.82 17.06
N VAL A 3 -13.26 10.24 17.86
CA VAL A 3 -12.09 10.98 17.36
C VAL A 3 -11.28 10.14 16.36
N ALA A 4 -11.04 8.86 16.68
CA ALA A 4 -10.34 7.93 15.79
C ALA A 4 -11.10 7.69 14.47
N TYR A 5 -12.43 7.59 14.52
CA TYR A 5 -13.25 7.46 13.31
C TYR A 5 -13.20 8.71 12.42
N ARG A 6 -13.29 9.90 13.03
CA ARG A 6 -13.15 11.18 12.31
C ARG A 6 -11.79 11.34 11.66
N ASP A 7 -10.72 10.96 12.37
CA ASP A 7 -9.37 11.01 11.84
C ASP A 7 -9.17 9.99 10.70
N HIS A 8 -9.67 8.76 10.85
CA HIS A 8 -9.65 7.76 9.79
C HIS A 8 -10.38 8.24 8.52
N THR A 9 -11.58 8.79 8.66
CA THR A 9 -12.36 9.33 7.53
C THR A 9 -11.66 10.52 6.87
N ALA A 10 -11.07 11.43 7.65
CA ALA A 10 -10.31 12.56 7.12
C ALA A 10 -9.06 12.11 6.34
N ARG A 11 -8.30 11.13 6.85
CA ARG A 11 -7.17 10.52 6.12
C ARG A 11 -7.64 9.83 4.85
N TYR A 12 -8.79 9.15 4.90
CA TYR A 12 -9.33 8.50 3.72
C TYR A 12 -9.79 9.48 2.63
N ALA A 13 -10.10 10.73 2.97
CA ALA A 13 -10.43 11.77 2.00
C ALA A 13 -9.20 12.33 1.26
N GLN A 14 -8.00 12.20 1.82
CA GLN A 14 -6.77 12.68 1.21
C GLN A 14 -6.30 11.75 0.10
N ASP A 15 -5.72 12.34 -0.96
CA ASP A 15 -5.12 11.55 -2.02
C ASP A 15 -3.84 10.86 -1.54
N ARG A 16 -3.62 9.64 -2.06
CA ARG A 16 -2.41 8.89 -1.73
C ARG A 16 -1.18 9.60 -2.32
N PRO A 17 -0.01 9.46 -1.68
CA PRO A 17 1.24 9.94 -2.27
C PRO A 17 1.53 9.29 -3.64
N PRO A 18 2.22 9.98 -4.55
CA PRO A 18 2.67 9.40 -5.80
C PRO A 18 3.65 8.26 -5.56
N TYR A 19 3.70 7.31 -6.50
CA TYR A 19 4.66 6.22 -6.46
C TYR A 19 6.08 6.74 -6.71
N ILE A 20 6.98 6.49 -5.75
CA ILE A 20 8.41 6.78 -5.89
C ILE A 20 9.18 5.52 -5.45
N PRO A 21 9.96 4.88 -6.36
CA PRO A 21 10.70 3.66 -6.07
C PRO A 21 11.98 3.96 -5.26
N TYR A 22 11.81 4.33 -3.99
CA TYR A 22 12.93 4.53 -3.08
C TYR A 22 13.69 3.21 -2.88
N ALA A 23 15.03 3.23 -3.05
CA ALA A 23 15.87 2.03 -2.98
C ALA A 23 15.84 1.32 -1.61
N PHE A 24 15.50 2.05 -0.54
CA PHE A 24 15.41 1.50 0.82
C PHE A 24 13.99 1.04 1.19
N LEU A 25 12.97 1.33 0.36
CA LEU A 25 11.61 0.84 0.59
C LEU A 25 11.38 -0.44 -0.20
N ASN A 26 10.50 -1.30 0.34
CA ASN A 26 10.04 -2.48 -0.37
C ASN A 26 11.18 -3.44 -0.84
N VAL A 27 12.32 -3.43 -0.12
CA VAL A 27 13.48 -4.27 -0.41
C VAL A 27 13.11 -5.75 -0.26
N ARG A 28 13.42 -6.54 -1.29
CA ARG A 28 13.15 -7.98 -1.34
C ARG A 28 14.44 -8.73 -1.69
N ASN A 29 15.13 -9.22 -0.66
CA ASN A 29 16.34 -10.03 -0.84
C ASN A 29 16.02 -11.51 -1.13
N LYS A 30 14.88 -11.99 -0.63
CA LYS A 30 14.34 -13.34 -0.83
C LYS A 30 12.83 -13.25 -1.01
N PRO A 31 12.21 -14.03 -1.90
CA PRO A 31 10.76 -14.05 -2.04
C PRO A 31 10.07 -14.55 -0.77
N PHE A 32 8.85 -14.05 -0.52
CA PHE A 32 8.00 -14.54 0.56
C PHE A 32 7.58 -16.01 0.33
N PRO A 33 7.36 -16.81 1.39
CA PRO A 33 7.01 -18.22 1.26
C PRO A 33 5.52 -18.48 0.95
N TRP A 34 4.80 -17.50 0.39
CA TRP A 34 3.39 -17.61 0.02
C TRP A 34 3.08 -16.83 -1.25
N GLY A 35 1.94 -17.13 -1.85
CA GLY A 35 1.43 -16.41 -3.03
C GLY A 35 2.44 -16.40 -4.17
N ASP A 36 2.70 -15.21 -4.72
CA ASP A 36 3.67 -14.95 -5.78
C ASP A 36 5.09 -14.65 -5.26
N GLY A 37 5.29 -14.68 -3.94
CA GLY A 37 6.55 -14.33 -3.30
C GLY A 37 6.87 -12.83 -3.29
N ASN A 38 6.02 -11.99 -3.89
CA ASN A 38 6.24 -10.55 -4.02
C ASN A 38 5.28 -9.74 -3.14
N HIS A 39 4.19 -10.34 -2.67
CA HIS A 39 3.18 -9.70 -1.82
C HIS A 39 3.40 -9.95 -0.33
N SER A 40 3.26 -8.89 0.48
CA SER A 40 3.27 -9.03 1.93
C SER A 40 2.03 -9.80 2.43
N LEU A 41 2.07 -10.32 3.66
CA LEU A 41 0.97 -11.12 4.22
C LEU A 41 -0.36 -10.36 4.27
N PHE A 42 -0.32 -9.07 4.57
CA PHE A 42 -1.48 -8.18 4.61
C PHE A 42 -1.37 -7.11 3.53
N HIS A 43 -1.32 -7.56 2.28
CA HIS A 43 -1.20 -6.65 1.13
C HIS A 43 -2.51 -5.94 0.82
N ASN A 44 -2.45 -4.60 0.73
CA ASN A 44 -3.54 -3.80 0.21
C ASN A 44 -3.18 -3.24 -1.18
N LYS A 45 -3.81 -3.79 -2.23
CA LYS A 45 -3.57 -3.44 -3.64
C LYS A 45 -3.72 -1.96 -3.97
N ALA A 46 -4.56 -1.24 -3.23
CA ALA A 46 -4.83 0.19 -3.45
C ALA A 46 -3.82 1.12 -2.76
N GLU A 47 -3.21 0.67 -1.66
CA GLU A 47 -2.38 1.51 -0.78
C GLU A 47 -0.90 1.10 -0.77
N GLN A 48 -0.60 -0.15 -1.07
CA GLN A 48 0.75 -0.70 -1.02
C GLN A 48 1.20 -1.05 -2.43
N TYR A 49 2.35 -0.51 -2.81
CA TYR A 49 2.95 -0.78 -4.10
C TYR A 49 3.94 -1.95 -4.02
N VAL A 50 4.12 -2.59 -5.16
CA VAL A 50 5.06 -3.70 -5.36
C VAL A 50 6.22 -3.23 -6.24
N PRO A 51 7.48 -3.61 -5.96
CA PRO A 51 8.62 -3.32 -6.81
C PRO A 51 8.39 -3.81 -8.23
N GLY A 52 8.68 -2.94 -9.21
CA GLY A 52 8.53 -3.22 -10.63
C GLY A 52 7.14 -2.96 -11.22
N VAL A 53 6.08 -2.99 -10.40
CA VAL A 53 4.69 -2.76 -10.86
C VAL A 53 4.16 -1.40 -10.41
N GLY A 54 4.55 -0.94 -9.21
CA GLY A 54 3.93 0.22 -8.59
C GLY A 54 2.65 -0.17 -7.85
N PHE A 55 1.66 0.73 -7.83
CA PHE A 55 0.37 0.43 -7.24
C PHE A 55 -0.49 -0.39 -8.18
N GLU A 56 -1.11 -1.44 -7.67
CA GLU A 56 -1.83 -2.41 -8.50
C GLU A 56 -3.26 -1.97 -8.82
N GLU A 57 -3.90 -1.28 -7.88
CA GLU A 57 -5.23 -0.71 -8.06
C GLU A 57 -5.26 0.79 -7.74
N GLU A 58 -6.20 1.49 -8.38
CA GLU A 58 -6.55 2.84 -8.00
C GLU A 58 -7.38 2.85 -6.71
N ARG A 59 -7.12 3.85 -5.88
CA ARG A 59 -7.77 4.03 -4.60
C ARG A 59 -9.22 4.46 -4.81
N LYS A 60 -10.16 3.56 -4.48
CA LYS A 60 -11.61 3.85 -4.56
C LYS A 60 -11.99 4.85 -3.47
N LYS A 61 -12.26 6.10 -3.86
CA LYS A 61 -12.88 7.11 -2.98
C LYS A 61 -14.35 6.72 -2.78
N HIS A 62 -14.75 6.44 -1.53
CA HIS A 62 -16.14 6.22 -1.13
C HIS A 62 -16.76 7.54 -0.66
#